data_AF-A0A7V2Q8A1-F1
#
_entry.id   AF-A0A7V2Q8A1-F1
#
_cell.length_a   1.000
_cell.length_b   1.000
_cell.length_c   1.000
_cell.angle_alpha   90.00
_cell.angle_beta   90.00
_cell.angle_gamma   90.00
#
_symmetry.space_group_name_H-M   'P 1'
#
loop_
_entity.id
_entity.type
_entity.pdbx_description
1 polymer ?
#
loop_
_entity_poly.entity_id
_entity_poly.type
_entity_poly.pdbx_seq_one_letter_code
_entity_poly.pdbx_strand_id
1 'polypeptide(L)'
;MKHPFKVGKKYRNRHDEYQVISIEEPRMVIRYSDGNTLETNVNIQASIWQNIQMEKAVNKHRRKMEEERLQRLRKRMFKFENLEAHDFQDGVKGTSWRARTGLGGLLAERMSNVTEYKFQSYAVNPWPEVHIVQPSHYDRHAREQSVKFVFELDPKCARYGFCIEKNDGPMDDGWDWAGFLAVLKSDKTLQQKIVDAMRQLELQWEVYIEDEPVAQVKAAEKGMILEQEGQDEPKEISWPDGFIKKLPALKTEQGCRLLLCAHMDKKEAIAAGKSIIDPVAEVYQALLPLYVASMQK
;
A
#
# COMPACT_ATOMS: atom_id res chain seq x y z
N MET A 1 -29.30 -44.83 -13.65
CA MET A 1 -29.65 -43.60 -12.89
C MET A 1 -28.63 -42.50 -13.27
N LYS A 2 -28.88 -41.20 -13.08
CA LYS A 2 -27.94 -40.15 -13.53
C LYS A 2 -26.90 -39.80 -12.43
N HIS A 3 -25.67 -40.27 -12.59
CA HIS A 3 -24.52 -39.80 -11.80
C HIS A 3 -23.69 -38.75 -12.58
N PRO A 4 -22.96 -37.84 -11.92
CA PRO A 4 -22.18 -36.79 -12.60
C PRO A 4 -20.79 -37.24 -13.09
N PHE A 5 -20.41 -38.48 -12.80
CA PHE A 5 -19.07 -39.02 -13.07
C PHE A 5 -18.85 -39.43 -14.53
N LYS A 6 -17.66 -39.14 -15.06
CA LYS A 6 -17.16 -39.60 -16.35
C LYS A 6 -15.80 -40.27 -16.17
N VAL A 7 -15.61 -41.43 -16.79
CA VAL A 7 -14.32 -42.14 -16.80
C VAL A 7 -13.23 -41.22 -17.35
N GLY A 8 -12.06 -41.26 -16.73
CA GLY A 8 -10.89 -40.42 -17.05
C GLY A 8 -10.95 -38.99 -16.50
N LYS A 9 -12.08 -38.53 -15.93
CA LYS A 9 -12.17 -37.20 -15.30
C LYS A 9 -11.78 -37.23 -13.82
N LYS A 10 -11.29 -36.08 -13.34
CA LYS A 10 -10.90 -35.86 -11.95
C LYS A 10 -12.03 -35.21 -11.15
N TYR A 11 -12.19 -35.66 -9.91
CA TYR A 11 -13.15 -35.17 -8.93
C TYR A 11 -12.46 -35.13 -7.56
N ARG A 12 -13.18 -34.69 -6.53
CA ARG A 12 -12.64 -34.61 -5.16
C ARG A 12 -13.69 -35.05 -4.16
N ASN A 13 -13.30 -35.88 -3.20
CA ASN A 13 -14.10 -36.18 -2.02
C ASN A 13 -13.44 -35.57 -0.77
N ARG A 14 -13.90 -35.97 0.43
CA ARG A 14 -13.34 -35.47 1.70
C ARG A 14 -11.96 -36.05 2.04
N HIS A 15 -11.52 -37.10 1.35
CA HIS A 15 -10.20 -37.69 1.52
C HIS A 15 -9.19 -36.98 0.62
N ASP A 16 -9.37 -37.05 -0.71
CA ASP A 16 -8.49 -36.37 -1.67
C ASP A 16 -9.13 -36.24 -3.07
N GLU A 17 -8.39 -35.65 -4.01
CA GLU A 17 -8.66 -35.71 -5.43
C GLU A 17 -8.49 -37.13 -5.99
N TYR A 18 -9.41 -37.53 -6.87
CA TYR A 18 -9.39 -38.84 -7.49
C TYR A 18 -9.78 -38.77 -8.97
N GLN A 19 -9.28 -39.72 -9.74
CA GLN A 19 -9.70 -39.96 -11.13
C GLN A 19 -10.61 -41.18 -11.19
N VAL A 20 -11.67 -41.09 -12.00
CA VAL A 20 -12.55 -42.25 -12.25
C VAL A 20 -11.90 -43.16 -13.27
N ILE A 21 -11.64 -44.41 -12.90
CA ILE A 21 -10.98 -45.41 -13.75
C ILE A 21 -12.00 -46.25 -14.50
N SER A 22 -13.06 -46.71 -13.83
CA SER A 22 -14.15 -47.45 -14.45
C SER A 22 -15.48 -47.22 -13.72
N ILE A 23 -16.58 -47.45 -14.43
CA ILE A 23 -17.94 -47.40 -13.88
C ILE A 23 -18.69 -48.63 -14.39
N GLU A 24 -19.11 -49.48 -13.48
CA GLU A 24 -19.91 -50.67 -13.73
C GLU A 24 -21.04 -50.67 -12.71
N GLU A 25 -22.18 -50.05 -13.05
CA GLU A 25 -23.26 -49.82 -12.08
C GLU A 25 -23.67 -51.11 -11.34
N PRO A 26 -23.78 -51.08 -10.00
CA PRO A 26 -23.80 -49.91 -9.12
C PRO A 26 -22.42 -49.45 -8.59
N ARG A 27 -21.32 -50.01 -9.09
CA ARG A 27 -19.96 -49.80 -8.60
C ARG A 27 -19.14 -48.92 -9.54
N MET A 28 -18.09 -48.33 -9.00
CA MET A 28 -17.08 -47.59 -9.76
C MET A 28 -15.72 -47.76 -9.10
N VAL A 29 -14.65 -47.74 -9.90
CA VAL A 29 -13.28 -47.74 -9.41
C VAL A 29 -12.70 -46.35 -9.57
N ILE A 30 -12.16 -45.81 -8.48
CA ILE A 30 -11.46 -44.52 -8.46
C ILE A 30 -10.00 -44.74 -8.10
N ARG A 31 -9.13 -43.85 -8.57
CA ARG A 31 -7.70 -43.82 -8.24
C ARG A 31 -7.34 -42.47 -7.64
N TYR A 32 -6.72 -42.48 -6.46
CA TYR A 32 -6.23 -41.29 -5.78
C TYR A 32 -4.86 -40.85 -6.32
N SER A 33 -4.43 -39.66 -5.91
CA SER A 33 -3.15 -39.03 -6.31
C SER A 33 -1.93 -39.86 -5.90
N ASP A 34 -2.02 -40.60 -4.79
CA ASP A 34 -1.02 -41.53 -4.24
C ASP A 34 -0.94 -42.87 -4.98
N GLY A 35 -1.78 -43.07 -6.01
CA GLY A 35 -1.85 -44.31 -6.79
C GLY A 35 -2.78 -45.37 -6.23
N ASN A 36 -3.34 -45.19 -5.03
CA ASN A 36 -4.27 -46.15 -4.43
C ASN A 36 -5.61 -46.17 -5.17
N THR A 37 -6.16 -47.37 -5.36
CA THR A 37 -7.46 -47.57 -5.99
C THR A 37 -8.51 -48.00 -4.98
N LEU A 38 -9.73 -47.47 -5.12
CA LEU A 38 -10.88 -47.81 -4.30
C LEU A 38 -12.07 -48.18 -5.18
N GLU A 39 -12.68 -49.32 -4.89
CA GLU A 39 -13.98 -49.70 -5.43
C GLU A 39 -15.09 -49.18 -4.51
N THR A 40 -16.04 -48.44 -5.06
CA THR A 40 -17.09 -47.76 -4.28
C THR A 40 -18.41 -47.76 -5.04
N ASN A 41 -19.52 -47.56 -4.32
CA ASN A 41 -20.82 -47.37 -4.93
C ASN A 41 -20.92 -45.99 -5.60
N VAL A 42 -21.40 -45.95 -6.85
CA VAL A 42 -21.52 -44.72 -7.65
C VAL A 42 -22.48 -43.70 -7.04
N ASN A 43 -23.54 -44.18 -6.38
CA ASN A 43 -24.55 -43.32 -5.74
C ASN A 43 -24.01 -42.68 -4.47
N ILE A 44 -23.18 -43.39 -3.70
CA ILE A 44 -22.53 -42.84 -2.50
C ILE A 44 -21.59 -41.70 -2.90
N GLN A 45 -20.74 -41.91 -3.92
CA GLN A 45 -19.86 -40.85 -4.41
C GLN A 45 -20.66 -39.67 -4.98
N ALA A 46 -21.78 -39.94 -5.68
CA ALA A 46 -22.61 -38.87 -6.25
C ALA A 46 -23.19 -37.98 -5.15
N SER A 47 -23.67 -38.57 -4.06
CA SER A 47 -24.16 -37.84 -2.89
C SER A 47 -23.05 -37.03 -2.20
N ILE A 48 -21.87 -37.62 -1.98
CA ILE A 48 -20.70 -36.91 -1.41
C ILE A 48 -20.32 -35.71 -2.28
N TRP A 49 -20.25 -35.90 -3.59
CA TRP A 49 -19.93 -34.84 -4.53
C TRP A 49 -20.97 -33.72 -4.51
N GLN A 50 -22.26 -34.05 -4.54
CA GLN A 50 -23.34 -33.07 -4.44
C GLN A 50 -23.27 -32.25 -3.16
N ASN A 51 -23.02 -32.90 -2.01
CA ASN A 51 -22.86 -32.20 -0.73
C ASN A 51 -21.68 -31.23 -0.75
N ILE A 52 -20.53 -31.64 -1.30
CA ILE A 52 -19.35 -30.76 -1.45
C ILE A 52 -19.66 -29.57 -2.35
N GLN A 53 -20.39 -29.77 -3.46
CA GLN A 53 -20.78 -28.67 -4.36
C GLN A 53 -21.75 -27.71 -3.68
N MET A 54 -22.72 -28.21 -2.91
CA MET A 54 -23.63 -27.37 -2.12
C MET A 54 -22.90 -26.59 -1.04
N GLU A 55 -22.01 -27.22 -0.25
CA GLU A 55 -21.20 -26.54 0.76
C GLU A 55 -20.32 -25.44 0.15
N LYS A 56 -19.70 -25.71 -1.01
CA LYS A 56 -18.93 -24.70 -1.77
C LYS A 56 -19.81 -23.55 -2.24
N ALA A 57 -21.01 -23.83 -2.75
CA ALA A 57 -21.95 -22.81 -3.19
C ALA A 57 -22.42 -21.93 -2.02
N VAL A 58 -22.77 -22.54 -0.88
CA VAL A 58 -23.16 -21.82 0.35
C VAL A 58 -22.02 -20.97 0.87
N ASN A 59 -20.78 -21.48 0.95
CA ASN A 59 -19.63 -20.71 1.39
C ASN A 59 -19.31 -19.55 0.45
N LYS A 60 -19.38 -19.76 -0.88
CA LYS A 60 -19.20 -18.69 -1.87
C LYS A 60 -20.28 -17.63 -1.74
N HIS A 61 -21.53 -18.03 -1.54
CA HIS A 61 -22.65 -17.10 -1.36
C HIS A 61 -22.51 -16.33 -0.03
N ARG A 62 -22.11 -16.99 1.06
CA ARG A 62 -21.87 -16.35 2.37
C ARG A 62 -20.75 -15.31 2.28
N ARG A 63 -19.61 -15.66 1.65
CA ARG A 63 -18.51 -14.71 1.42
C ARG A 63 -18.96 -13.51 0.60
N LYS A 64 -19.67 -13.74 -0.50
CA LYS A 64 -20.21 -12.66 -1.33
C LYS A 64 -21.17 -11.76 -0.56
N MET A 65 -22.08 -12.33 0.23
CA MET A 65 -23.03 -11.59 1.07
C MET A 65 -22.32 -10.78 2.16
N GLU A 66 -21.26 -11.32 2.74
CA GLU A 66 -20.42 -10.65 3.73
C GLU A 66 -19.64 -9.48 3.12
N GLU A 67 -19.03 -9.70 1.95
CA GLU A 67 -18.38 -8.65 1.15
C GLU A 67 -19.37 -7.53 0.75
N GLU A 68 -20.54 -7.89 0.24
CA GLU A 68 -21.60 -6.93 -0.13
C GLU A 68 -22.10 -6.14 1.09
N ARG A 69 -22.26 -6.80 2.26
CA ARG A 69 -22.63 -6.13 3.51
C ARG A 69 -21.55 -5.15 3.97
N LEU A 70 -20.28 -5.55 3.95
CA LEU A 70 -19.15 -4.69 4.30
C LEU A 70 -19.05 -3.50 3.34
N GLN A 71 -19.23 -3.72 2.03
CA GLN A 71 -19.28 -2.65 1.04
C GLN A 71 -20.41 -1.65 1.31
N ARG A 72 -21.60 -2.12 1.69
CA ARG A 72 -22.73 -1.22 2.04
C ARG A 72 -22.44 -0.39 3.30
N LEU A 73 -21.81 -0.98 4.31
CA LEU A 73 -21.39 -0.27 5.52
C LEU A 73 -20.33 0.79 5.19
N ARG A 74 -19.34 0.45 4.36
CA ARG A 74 -18.30 1.37 3.88
C ARG A 74 -18.88 2.53 3.09
N LYS A 75 -19.82 2.27 2.18
CA LYS A 75 -20.50 3.31 1.38
C LYS A 75 -21.31 4.29 2.25
N ARG A 76 -21.75 3.86 3.44
CA ARG A 76 -22.38 4.75 4.43
C ARG A 76 -21.35 5.54 5.24
N MET A 77 -20.16 4.99 5.44
CA MET A 77 -19.12 5.58 6.29
C MET A 77 -18.27 6.62 5.55
N PHE A 78 -17.95 6.37 4.28
CA PHE A 78 -17.16 7.28 3.45
C PHE A 78 -18.03 8.04 2.47
N LYS A 79 -17.85 9.36 2.42
CA LYS A 79 -18.61 10.30 1.59
C LYS A 79 -17.79 10.89 0.44
N PHE A 80 -16.54 10.47 0.29
CA PHE A 80 -15.67 10.96 -0.77
C PHE A 80 -16.05 10.34 -2.12
N GLU A 81 -16.27 11.24 -3.08
CA GLU A 81 -16.57 10.89 -4.47
C GLU A 81 -15.55 11.53 -5.43
N ASN A 82 -15.10 12.77 -5.15
CA ASN A 82 -14.07 13.44 -5.94
C ASN A 82 -13.37 14.55 -5.13
N LEU A 83 -12.18 14.94 -5.60
CA LEU A 83 -11.57 16.25 -5.32
C LEU A 83 -12.22 17.32 -6.20
N GLU A 84 -12.31 18.53 -5.69
CA GLU A 84 -12.83 19.68 -6.42
C GLU A 84 -11.74 20.73 -6.67
N ALA A 85 -11.95 21.61 -7.64
CA ALA A 85 -10.98 22.65 -7.97
C ALA A 85 -10.62 23.57 -6.79
N HIS A 86 -11.55 23.73 -5.84
CA HIS A 86 -11.39 24.53 -4.63
C HIS A 86 -10.57 23.82 -3.54
N ASP A 87 -10.37 22.51 -3.63
CA ASP A 87 -9.53 21.75 -2.68
C ASP A 87 -8.03 22.03 -2.87
N PHE A 88 -7.64 22.45 -4.07
CA PHE A 88 -6.25 22.79 -4.45
C PHE A 88 -5.95 24.26 -4.12
N GLN A 89 -5.57 24.49 -2.88
CA GLN A 89 -5.26 25.79 -2.28
C GLN A 89 -4.26 25.60 -1.13
N ASP A 90 -3.56 26.65 -0.70
CA ASP A 90 -2.53 26.57 0.36
C ASP A 90 -3.10 26.28 1.77
N GLY A 91 -4.42 26.29 1.89
CA GLY A 91 -5.11 26.21 3.17
C GLY A 91 -6.26 25.21 3.17
N VAL A 92 -7.02 25.30 4.25
CA VAL A 92 -7.84 24.20 4.74
C VAL A 92 -9.32 24.53 4.78
N LYS A 93 -9.62 25.83 4.73
CA LYS A 93 -10.96 26.37 4.84
C LYS A 93 -11.84 25.86 3.69
N GLY A 94 -13.00 25.30 4.04
CA GLY A 94 -13.98 24.78 3.08
C GLY A 94 -13.71 23.37 2.55
N THR A 95 -12.55 22.78 2.84
CA THR A 95 -12.19 21.43 2.35
C THR A 95 -12.74 20.33 3.27
N SER A 96 -13.09 19.18 2.69
CA SER A 96 -13.55 18.01 3.45
C SER A 96 -12.83 16.70 3.10
N TRP A 97 -12.01 16.69 2.05
CA TRP A 97 -11.33 15.48 1.55
C TRP A 97 -10.37 14.86 2.59
N ARG A 98 -9.79 15.66 3.49
CA ARG A 98 -8.89 15.19 4.58
C ARG A 98 -9.61 14.50 5.73
N ALA A 99 -10.93 14.64 5.82
CA ALA A 99 -11.69 14.07 6.92
C ALA A 99 -11.57 12.54 6.95
N ARG A 100 -11.81 11.93 8.11
CA ARG A 100 -11.85 10.46 8.26
C ARG A 100 -12.93 9.80 7.42
N THR A 101 -13.97 10.52 7.03
CA THR A 101 -15.01 10.06 6.09
C THR A 101 -14.69 10.43 4.64
N GLY A 102 -13.58 11.13 4.40
CA GLY A 102 -13.10 11.64 3.11
C GLY A 102 -12.12 10.70 2.42
N LEU A 103 -11.29 11.27 1.54
CA LEU A 103 -10.21 10.57 0.84
C LEU A 103 -9.19 9.98 1.82
N GLY A 104 -8.77 10.75 2.83
CA GLY A 104 -7.78 10.29 3.80
C GLY A 104 -8.20 8.98 4.49
N GLY A 105 -9.46 8.90 4.93
CA GLY A 105 -9.98 7.68 5.55
C GLY A 105 -10.10 6.49 4.59
N LEU A 106 -10.41 6.75 3.31
CA LEU A 106 -10.44 5.70 2.28
C LEU A 106 -9.03 5.15 1.99
N LEU A 107 -8.02 6.00 1.94
CA LEU A 107 -6.62 5.59 1.79
C LEU A 107 -6.15 4.72 2.97
N ALA A 108 -6.44 5.16 4.21
CA ALA A 108 -6.12 4.39 5.41
C ALA A 108 -6.85 3.02 5.44
N GLU A 109 -8.13 2.98 5.03
CA GLU A 109 -8.87 1.73 4.91
C GLU A 109 -8.26 0.83 3.83
N ARG A 110 -7.92 1.39 2.66
CA ARG A 110 -7.30 0.64 1.56
C ARG A 110 -6.01 -0.02 2.02
N MET A 111 -5.10 0.74 2.64
CA MET A 111 -3.85 0.22 3.20
C MET A 111 -4.10 -0.86 4.27
N SER A 112 -5.08 -0.67 5.15
CA SER A 112 -5.43 -1.64 6.19
C SER A 112 -6.02 -2.96 5.67
N ASN A 113 -6.52 -2.97 4.43
CA ASN A 113 -7.11 -4.14 3.79
C ASN A 113 -6.10 -4.93 2.95
N VAL A 114 -5.09 -4.25 2.38
CA VAL A 114 -4.09 -4.87 1.48
C VAL A 114 -2.79 -5.22 2.20
N THR A 115 -2.64 -4.80 3.46
CA THR A 115 -1.48 -5.09 4.31
C THR A 115 -1.91 -5.76 5.61
N GLU A 116 -0.96 -6.33 6.33
CA GLU A 116 -1.18 -6.87 7.68
C GLU A 116 -1.34 -5.77 8.75
N TYR A 117 -0.95 -4.54 8.44
CA TYR A 117 -0.93 -3.42 9.37
C TYR A 117 -2.28 -2.69 9.42
N LYS A 118 -2.55 -2.04 10.55
CA LYS A 118 -3.72 -1.18 10.71
C LYS A 118 -3.33 0.27 10.59
N PHE A 119 -3.89 0.95 9.59
CA PHE A 119 -3.66 2.36 9.31
C PHE A 119 -4.87 3.21 9.70
N GLN A 120 -4.60 4.44 10.12
CA GLN A 120 -5.59 5.50 10.28
C GLN A 120 -5.13 6.78 9.60
N SER A 121 -6.09 7.66 9.31
CA SER A 121 -5.85 8.96 8.70
C SER A 121 -5.95 10.10 9.72
N TYR A 122 -5.03 11.04 9.69
CA TYR A 122 -5.02 12.23 10.54
C TYR A 122 -4.89 13.48 9.68
N ALA A 123 -5.95 14.31 9.68
CA ALA A 123 -5.91 15.60 9.00
C ALA A 123 -4.93 16.54 9.70
N VAL A 124 -4.11 17.21 8.92
CA VAL A 124 -3.09 18.12 9.42
C VAL A 124 -3.62 19.54 9.34
N ASN A 125 -3.49 20.34 10.40
CA ASN A 125 -3.88 21.75 10.36
C ASN A 125 -2.63 22.61 10.66
N PRO A 126 -2.47 23.77 9.97
CA PRO A 126 -3.39 24.38 9.00
C PRO A 126 -3.18 23.92 7.55
N TRP A 127 -2.41 22.85 7.30
CA TRP A 127 -1.99 22.47 5.94
C TRP A 127 -3.00 21.59 5.19
N PRO A 128 -3.11 21.71 3.87
CA PRO A 128 -3.91 20.83 3.00
C PRO A 128 -3.29 19.42 2.87
N GLU A 129 -3.05 18.76 4.00
CA GLU A 129 -2.36 17.47 4.10
C GLU A 129 -3.10 16.49 5.02
N VAL A 130 -3.02 15.20 4.71
CA VAL A 130 -3.47 14.10 5.57
C VAL A 130 -2.36 13.07 5.71
N HIS A 131 -2.09 12.66 6.95
CA HIS A 131 -1.16 11.58 7.26
C HIS A 131 -1.89 10.24 7.31
N ILE A 132 -1.32 9.21 6.70
CA ILE A 132 -1.77 7.82 6.78
C ILE A 132 -0.69 7.02 7.53
N VAL A 133 -1.02 6.55 8.72
CA VAL A 133 -0.03 6.04 9.71
C VAL A 133 -0.57 4.86 10.49
N GLN A 134 0.34 4.07 11.07
CA GLN A 134 -0.01 3.09 12.09
C GLN A 134 -0.22 3.79 13.44
N PRO A 135 -1.42 3.73 14.05
CA PRO A 135 -1.71 4.46 15.29
C PRO A 135 -0.82 4.08 16.47
N SER A 136 -0.26 2.86 16.49
CA SER A 136 0.64 2.40 17.55
C SER A 136 2.02 3.06 17.51
N HIS A 137 2.39 3.68 16.38
CA HIS A 137 3.71 4.29 16.15
C HIS A 137 3.63 5.79 15.84
N TYR A 138 2.48 6.42 16.10
CA TYR A 138 2.24 7.81 15.71
C TYR A 138 1.68 8.63 16.87
N ASP A 139 2.42 9.67 17.27
CA ASP A 139 1.91 10.71 18.15
C ASP A 139 1.49 11.94 17.33
N ARG A 140 0.22 12.34 17.46
CA ARG A 140 -0.30 13.53 16.78
C ARG A 140 0.31 14.85 17.29
N HIS A 141 0.88 14.85 18.49
CA HIS A 141 1.50 16.01 19.13
C HIS A 141 3.00 16.12 18.83
N ALA A 142 3.61 15.05 18.30
CA ALA A 142 5.02 14.98 17.91
C ALA A 142 5.15 14.31 16.54
N ARG A 143 4.28 14.69 15.60
CA ARG A 143 4.10 14.03 14.30
C ARG A 143 5.37 14.00 13.46
N GLU A 144 6.24 14.99 13.64
CA GLU A 144 7.55 15.15 13.01
C GLU A 144 8.50 14.00 13.36
N GLN A 145 8.32 13.39 14.54
CA GLN A 145 9.16 12.30 15.03
C GLN A 145 8.89 10.97 14.33
N SER A 146 7.70 10.80 13.76
CA SER A 146 7.26 9.53 13.18
C SER A 146 7.37 9.54 11.65
N VAL A 147 7.67 8.38 11.07
CA VAL A 147 7.43 8.18 9.63
C VAL A 147 5.95 8.14 9.32
N LYS A 148 5.58 8.69 8.17
CA LYS A 148 4.18 8.73 7.69
C LYS A 148 4.10 8.53 6.19
N PHE A 149 2.99 7.98 5.73
CA PHE A 149 2.53 8.27 4.38
C PHE A 149 1.74 9.57 4.38
N VAL A 150 1.89 10.35 3.32
CA VAL A 150 1.24 11.66 3.21
C VAL A 150 0.50 11.75 1.89
N PHE A 151 -0.66 12.42 1.92
CA PHE A 151 -1.32 12.96 0.73
C PHE A 151 -1.56 14.44 1.00
N GLU A 152 -1.00 15.30 0.16
CA GLU A 152 -1.13 16.74 0.26
C GLU A 152 -1.55 17.34 -1.08
N LEU A 153 -2.26 18.46 -1.01
CA LEU A 153 -2.64 19.26 -2.17
C LEU A 153 -1.99 20.62 -2.07
N ASP A 154 -1.50 21.13 -3.19
CA ASP A 154 -1.15 22.54 -3.34
C ASP A 154 -2.01 23.14 -4.47
N PRO A 155 -1.86 24.43 -4.84
CA PRO A 155 -2.64 25.02 -5.93
C PRO A 155 -2.47 24.35 -7.29
N LYS A 156 -1.40 23.59 -7.51
CA LYS A 156 -0.96 23.03 -8.80
C LYS A 156 -1.17 21.52 -8.91
N CYS A 157 -0.96 20.75 -7.84
CA CYS A 157 -0.92 19.30 -7.89
C CYS A 157 -1.31 18.62 -6.56
N ALA A 158 -1.48 17.31 -6.63
CA ALA A 158 -1.47 16.42 -5.48
C ALA A 158 -0.08 15.78 -5.36
N ARG A 159 0.49 15.78 -4.15
CA ARG A 159 1.72 15.07 -3.83
C ARG A 159 1.41 13.98 -2.81
N TYR A 160 1.96 12.79 -3.02
CA TYR A 160 1.72 11.67 -2.13
C TYR A 160 2.88 10.69 -2.09
N GLY A 161 3.18 10.18 -0.91
CA GLY A 161 4.31 9.27 -0.73
C GLY A 161 4.73 9.08 0.72
N PHE A 162 5.99 8.75 0.93
CA PHE A 162 6.61 8.54 2.23
C PHE A 162 7.27 9.83 2.72
N CYS A 163 7.00 10.22 3.97
CA CYS A 163 7.53 11.43 4.59
C CYS A 163 8.21 11.10 5.92
N ILE A 164 9.37 11.72 6.12
CA ILE A 164 10.10 11.73 7.39
C ILE A 164 10.73 13.10 7.61
N GLU A 165 10.79 13.53 8.86
CA GLU A 165 11.31 14.85 9.23
C GLU A 165 12.44 14.72 10.24
N LYS A 166 13.36 15.68 10.25
CA LYS A 166 14.33 15.92 11.32
C LYS A 166 14.33 17.38 11.73
N ASN A 167 14.91 17.68 12.87
CA ASN A 167 15.43 19.01 13.17
C ASN A 167 16.85 18.90 13.73
N ASP A 168 17.46 20.03 14.13
CA ASP A 168 18.81 20.05 14.71
C ASP A 168 18.80 19.91 16.25
N GLY A 169 17.64 19.64 16.85
CA GLY A 169 17.50 19.33 18.26
C GLY A 169 17.99 17.91 18.61
N PRO A 170 18.04 17.56 19.91
CA PRO A 170 18.36 16.20 20.33
C PRO A 170 17.25 15.25 19.86
N MET A 171 17.52 14.50 18.80
CA MET A 171 16.66 13.42 18.30
C MET A 171 16.89 12.18 19.17
N ASP A 172 15.97 11.92 20.10
CA ASP A 172 16.02 10.76 20.98
C ASP A 172 15.53 9.48 20.28
N ASP A 173 15.52 8.37 21.01
CA ASP A 173 15.08 7.07 20.50
C ASP A 173 13.60 7.07 20.07
N GLY A 174 12.80 8.07 20.44
CA GLY A 174 11.41 8.23 20.00
C GLY A 174 11.29 8.62 18.52
N TRP A 175 12.38 9.11 17.92
CA TRP A 175 12.40 9.62 16.56
C TRP A 175 12.82 8.55 15.55
N ASP A 176 11.97 8.29 14.56
CA ASP A 176 12.23 7.28 13.52
C ASP A 176 13.40 7.65 12.58
N TRP A 177 13.93 8.88 12.67
CA TRP A 177 15.00 9.39 11.80
C TRP A 177 16.28 8.55 11.91
N ALA A 178 16.67 8.16 13.12
CA ALA A 178 17.86 7.34 13.33
C ALA A 178 17.71 5.94 12.70
N GLY A 179 16.55 5.30 12.91
CA GLY A 179 16.21 4.00 12.32
C GLY A 179 16.19 4.05 10.79
N PHE A 180 15.53 5.06 10.23
CA PHE A 180 15.53 5.35 8.79
C PHE A 180 16.95 5.43 8.20
N LEU A 181 17.83 6.23 8.79
CA LEU A 181 19.22 6.36 8.32
C LEU A 181 20.00 5.05 8.47
N ALA A 182 19.83 4.33 9.58
CA ALA A 182 20.52 3.08 9.84
C ALA A 182 20.15 1.98 8.83
N VAL A 183 18.86 1.84 8.54
CA VAL A 183 18.36 0.89 7.55
C VAL A 183 18.87 1.27 6.16
N LEU A 184 18.71 2.53 5.75
CA LEU A 184 19.20 2.96 4.43
C LEU A 184 20.70 2.76 4.28
N LYS A 185 21.49 2.87 5.36
CA LYS A 185 22.94 2.65 5.31
C LYS A 185 23.33 1.18 5.12
N SER A 186 22.52 0.25 5.61
CA SER A 186 22.89 -1.17 5.74
C SER A 186 22.16 -2.10 4.78
N ASP A 187 20.91 -1.80 4.40
CA ASP A 187 20.08 -2.70 3.59
C ASP A 187 20.11 -2.34 2.10
N LYS A 188 21.03 -2.99 1.36
CA LYS A 188 21.14 -2.87 -0.10
C LYS A 188 19.91 -3.39 -0.85
N THR A 189 19.18 -4.35 -0.27
CA THR A 189 17.98 -4.90 -0.90
C THR A 189 16.86 -3.87 -0.86
N LEU A 190 16.69 -3.19 0.29
CA LEU A 190 15.74 -2.10 0.42
C LEU A 190 16.12 -0.92 -0.49
N GLN A 191 17.40 -0.52 -0.53
CA GLN A 191 17.88 0.50 -1.44
C GLN A 191 17.47 0.21 -2.89
N GLN A 192 17.66 -1.03 -3.35
CA GLN A 192 17.29 -1.43 -4.71
C GLN A 192 15.78 -1.36 -4.91
N LYS A 193 14.98 -1.86 -3.97
CA LYS A 193 13.50 -1.78 -4.02
C LYS A 193 13.01 -0.33 -4.11
N ILE A 194 13.64 0.60 -3.38
CA ILE A 194 13.29 2.02 -3.45
C ILE A 194 13.61 2.59 -4.83
N VAL A 195 14.80 2.32 -5.37
CA VAL A 195 15.18 2.79 -6.72
C VAL A 195 14.25 2.18 -7.79
N ASP A 196 13.88 0.91 -7.66
CA ASP A 196 12.93 0.27 -8.57
C ASP A 196 11.55 0.92 -8.49
N ALA A 197 11.05 1.21 -7.27
CA ALA A 197 9.80 1.94 -7.09
C ALA A 197 9.87 3.36 -7.67
N MET A 198 10.98 4.08 -7.48
CA MET A 198 11.21 5.40 -8.08
C MET A 198 11.11 5.36 -9.61
N ARG A 199 11.65 4.32 -10.25
CA ARG A 199 11.58 4.17 -11.71
C ARG A 199 10.19 3.76 -12.18
N GLN A 200 9.55 2.81 -11.49
CA GLN A 200 8.28 2.23 -11.92
C GLN A 200 7.10 3.17 -11.69
N LEU A 201 7.14 3.97 -10.63
CA LEU A 201 6.06 4.85 -10.18
C LEU A 201 6.44 6.33 -10.29
N GLU A 202 7.53 6.63 -10.99
CA GLU A 202 8.03 8.00 -11.23
C GLU A 202 8.21 8.81 -9.93
N LEU A 203 8.70 8.15 -8.88
CA LEU A 203 8.92 8.80 -7.58
C LEU A 203 10.24 9.57 -7.57
N GLN A 204 10.25 10.67 -6.82
CA GLN A 204 11.45 11.43 -6.50
C GLN A 204 11.53 11.75 -5.02
N TRP A 205 12.75 11.86 -4.51
CA TRP A 205 12.95 12.51 -3.22
C TRP A 205 12.91 14.02 -3.39
N GLU A 206 12.22 14.69 -2.50
CA GLU A 206 12.20 16.13 -2.35
C GLU A 206 12.68 16.47 -0.94
N VAL A 207 13.61 17.42 -0.89
CA VAL A 207 14.22 17.89 0.36
C VAL A 207 13.74 19.31 0.58
N TYR A 208 13.05 19.50 1.70
CA TYR A 208 12.58 20.80 2.15
C TYR A 208 13.34 21.21 3.40
N ILE A 209 13.74 22.48 3.44
CA ILE A 209 14.25 23.15 4.64
C ILE A 209 13.38 24.37 4.85
N GLU A 210 12.75 24.48 6.02
CA GLU A 210 11.89 25.63 6.35
C GLU A 210 10.77 25.86 5.30
N ASP A 211 10.18 24.75 4.83
CA ASP A 211 9.16 24.69 3.77
C ASP A 211 9.61 25.11 2.36
N GLU A 212 10.89 25.43 2.17
CA GLU A 212 11.47 25.75 0.87
C GLU A 212 12.16 24.52 0.24
N PRO A 213 11.88 24.20 -1.04
CA PRO A 213 12.49 23.06 -1.73
C PRO A 213 13.96 23.36 -2.06
N VAL A 214 14.89 22.63 -1.45
CA VAL A 214 16.34 22.87 -1.63
C VAL A 214 17.03 21.86 -2.55
N ALA A 215 16.43 20.67 -2.70
CA ALA A 215 16.99 19.62 -3.55
C ALA A 215 15.94 18.58 -3.97
N GLN A 216 16.20 17.92 -5.09
CA GLN A 216 15.45 16.76 -5.56
C GLN A 216 16.41 15.61 -5.92
N VAL A 217 15.99 14.37 -5.70
CA VAL A 217 16.74 13.18 -6.13
C VAL A 217 15.85 12.27 -6.96
N LYS A 218 16.27 12.03 -8.20
CA LYS A 218 15.57 11.19 -9.18
C LYS A 218 16.36 9.90 -9.43
N ALA A 219 15.65 8.84 -9.80
CA ALA A 219 16.31 7.62 -10.24
C ALA A 219 16.92 7.82 -11.64
N ALA A 220 18.12 7.28 -11.86
CA ALA A 220 18.80 7.28 -13.16
C ALA A 220 19.01 5.85 -13.64
N GLU A 221 19.51 5.65 -14.88
CA GLU A 221 19.91 4.32 -15.35
C GLU A 221 20.94 3.67 -14.42
N LYS A 222 21.91 4.46 -13.95
CA LYS A 222 22.94 4.05 -12.98
C LYS A 222 22.85 4.93 -11.73
N GLY A 223 22.28 4.38 -10.66
CA GLY A 223 22.17 5.08 -9.38
C GLY A 223 21.08 6.15 -9.37
N MET A 224 21.40 7.32 -8.83
CA MET A 224 20.47 8.43 -8.63
C MET A 224 21.10 9.76 -9.07
N ILE A 225 20.28 10.71 -9.47
CA ILE A 225 20.70 12.07 -9.83
C ILE A 225 20.16 13.03 -8.78
N LEU A 226 21.04 13.85 -8.23
CA LEU A 226 20.72 14.94 -7.32
C LEU A 226 20.69 16.26 -8.09
N GLU A 227 19.59 16.96 -8.00
CA GLU A 227 19.39 18.33 -8.47
C GLU A 227 19.30 19.23 -7.23
N GLN A 228 20.17 20.24 -7.11
CA GLN A 228 20.14 21.20 -6.00
C GLN A 228 19.81 22.59 -6.54
N GLU A 229 19.06 23.36 -5.76
CA GLU A 229 18.79 24.75 -6.12
C GLU A 229 20.10 25.55 -6.22
N GLY A 230 20.26 26.30 -7.30
CA GLY A 230 21.46 27.10 -7.57
C GLY A 230 22.66 26.33 -8.13
N GLN A 231 22.54 25.04 -8.46
CA GLN A 231 23.54 24.30 -9.23
C GLN A 231 23.05 24.07 -10.66
N ASP A 232 23.89 24.43 -11.64
CA ASP A 232 23.53 24.34 -13.06
C ASP A 232 23.51 22.91 -13.61
N GLU A 233 24.26 21.98 -13.00
CA GLU A 233 24.39 20.61 -13.50
C GLU A 233 23.92 19.56 -12.48
N PRO A 234 23.01 18.64 -12.87
CA PRO A 234 22.63 17.50 -12.05
C PRO A 234 23.82 16.61 -11.72
N LYS A 235 23.89 16.12 -10.48
CA LYS A 235 25.02 15.32 -10.00
C LYS A 235 24.62 13.87 -9.75
N GLU A 236 25.33 12.92 -10.38
CA GLU A 236 25.21 11.51 -10.04
C GLU A 236 25.65 11.25 -8.59
N ILE A 237 24.82 10.50 -7.86
CA ILE A 237 25.03 10.16 -6.46
C ILE A 237 24.73 8.67 -6.20
N SER A 238 25.43 8.11 -5.21
CA SER A 238 25.15 6.78 -4.65
C SER A 238 24.38 6.90 -3.33
N TRP A 239 23.85 5.77 -2.83
CA TRP A 239 23.17 5.74 -1.54
C TRP A 239 24.09 6.16 -0.37
N PRO A 240 25.18 5.46 -0.03
CA PRO A 240 25.89 5.71 1.22
C PRO A 240 26.67 7.03 1.20
N ASP A 241 27.43 7.29 0.14
CA ASP A 241 28.35 8.42 0.06
C ASP A 241 27.71 9.69 -0.52
N GLY A 242 26.62 9.53 -1.26
CA GLY A 242 25.90 10.61 -1.92
C GLY A 242 24.68 11.07 -1.15
N PHE A 243 23.64 10.24 -1.08
CA PHE A 243 22.37 10.62 -0.48
C PHE A 243 22.45 10.63 1.05
N ILE A 244 22.75 9.48 1.66
CA ILE A 244 22.68 9.29 3.12
C ILE A 244 23.67 10.17 3.86
N LYS A 245 24.92 10.29 3.37
CA LYS A 245 25.94 11.14 4.01
C LYS A 245 25.58 12.63 4.00
N LYS A 246 24.78 13.09 3.03
CA LYS A 246 24.38 14.49 2.93
C LYS A 246 23.24 14.85 3.88
N LEU A 247 22.34 13.92 4.20
CA LEU A 247 21.15 14.21 5.02
C LEU A 247 21.47 14.77 6.42
N PRO A 248 22.44 14.21 7.19
CA PRO A 248 22.84 14.79 8.49
C PRO A 248 23.57 16.13 8.38
N ALA A 249 24.13 16.46 7.22
CA ALA A 249 24.90 17.69 7.02
C ALA A 249 24.00 18.91 6.69
N LEU A 250 22.71 18.69 6.43
CA LEU A 250 21.73 19.75 6.24
C LEU A 250 21.48 20.45 7.57
N LYS A 251 22.05 21.65 7.75
CA LYS A 251 21.75 22.50 8.91
C LYS A 251 20.35 23.06 8.79
N THR A 252 19.56 22.94 9.85
CA THR A 252 18.17 23.42 9.89
C THR A 252 17.85 24.02 11.25
N GLU A 253 17.56 25.32 11.31
CA GLU A 253 17.15 25.96 12.55
C GLU A 253 15.75 25.50 12.99
N GLN A 254 14.87 25.19 12.03
CA GLN A 254 13.45 24.90 12.31
C GLN A 254 12.96 23.53 11.81
N GLY A 255 13.67 22.87 10.88
CA GLY A 255 13.38 21.49 10.46
C GLY A 255 13.75 21.18 9.01
N CYS A 256 13.93 19.89 8.71
CA CYS A 256 14.09 19.34 7.38
C CYS A 256 13.01 18.27 7.15
N ARG A 257 12.28 18.38 6.04
CA ARG A 257 11.31 17.39 5.59
C ARG A 257 11.86 16.67 4.36
N LEU A 258 11.90 15.35 4.43
CA LEU A 258 12.22 14.47 3.30
C LEU A 258 10.95 13.78 2.84
N LEU A 259 10.64 13.94 1.56
CA LEU A 259 9.46 13.36 0.94
C LEU A 259 9.89 12.51 -0.26
N LEU A 260 9.59 11.21 -0.25
CA LEU A 260 9.68 10.35 -1.43
C LEU A 260 8.28 10.23 -2.03
N CYS A 261 7.99 10.97 -3.08
CA CYS A 261 6.62 11.15 -3.58
C CYS A 261 6.48 10.99 -5.09
N ALA A 262 5.25 10.67 -5.47
CA ALA A 262 4.70 10.91 -6.81
C ALA A 262 3.95 12.25 -6.83
N HIS A 263 3.80 12.78 -8.04
CA HIS A 263 2.99 13.96 -8.34
C HIS A 263 1.82 13.56 -9.23
N MET A 264 0.68 14.22 -9.03
CA MET A 264 -0.46 14.15 -9.94
C MET A 264 -0.99 15.55 -10.17
N ASP A 265 -0.99 16.01 -11.42
CA ASP A 265 -1.44 17.35 -11.76
C ASP A 265 -2.89 17.59 -11.32
N LYS A 266 -3.23 18.83 -10.92
CA LYS A 266 -4.57 19.20 -10.46
C LYS A 266 -5.71 18.70 -11.35
N LYS A 267 -5.54 18.84 -12.67
CA LYS A 267 -6.56 18.40 -13.65
C LYS A 267 -6.74 16.89 -13.64
N GLU A 268 -5.65 16.14 -13.54
CA GLU A 268 -5.66 14.69 -13.49
C GLU A 268 -6.27 14.20 -12.18
N ALA A 269 -5.87 14.78 -11.05
CA ALA A 269 -6.40 14.42 -9.74
C ALA A 269 -7.91 14.65 -9.60
N ILE A 270 -8.44 15.75 -10.17
CA ILE A 270 -9.88 16.00 -10.24
C ILE A 270 -10.58 15.02 -11.21
N ALA A 271 -9.95 14.68 -12.33
CA ALA A 271 -10.52 13.75 -13.31
C ALA A 271 -10.55 12.31 -12.79
N ALA A 272 -9.58 11.93 -11.95
CA ALA A 272 -9.47 10.60 -11.36
C ALA A 272 -10.66 10.25 -10.44
N GLY A 273 -11.30 11.24 -9.82
CA GLY A 273 -12.43 10.95 -8.94
C GLY A 273 -12.02 10.08 -7.78
N LYS A 274 -12.90 9.16 -7.42
CA LYS A 274 -12.64 8.11 -6.45
C LYS A 274 -11.51 7.16 -6.86
N SER A 275 -11.22 7.04 -8.15
CA SER A 275 -10.18 6.14 -8.66
C SER A 275 -8.77 6.60 -8.28
N ILE A 276 -8.59 7.84 -7.80
CA ILE A 276 -7.31 8.33 -7.27
C ILE A 276 -6.76 7.47 -6.12
N ILE A 277 -7.64 6.74 -5.41
CA ILE A 277 -7.27 5.88 -4.28
C ILE A 277 -6.30 4.78 -4.71
N ASP A 278 -6.48 4.20 -5.90
CA ASP A 278 -5.68 3.06 -6.35
C ASP A 278 -4.22 3.43 -6.66
N PRO A 279 -3.90 4.43 -7.48
CA PRO A 279 -2.50 4.81 -7.73
C PRO A 279 -1.80 5.32 -6.46
N VAL A 280 -2.51 6.05 -5.59
CA VAL A 280 -1.94 6.49 -4.30
C VAL A 280 -1.62 5.30 -3.39
N ALA A 281 -2.55 4.34 -3.28
CA ALA A 281 -2.32 3.14 -2.49
C ALA A 281 -1.25 2.21 -3.09
N GLU A 282 -1.06 2.23 -4.40
CA GLU A 282 0.03 1.52 -5.08
C GLU A 282 1.39 2.09 -4.65
N VAL A 283 1.55 3.41 -4.66
CA VAL A 283 2.75 4.09 -4.14
C VAL A 283 3.00 3.73 -2.67
N TYR A 284 1.98 3.81 -1.81
CA TYR A 284 2.16 3.48 -0.39
C TYR A 284 2.54 2.01 -0.17
N GLN A 285 2.00 1.08 -0.97
CA GLN A 285 2.37 -0.33 -0.90
C GLN A 285 3.81 -0.56 -1.35
N ALA A 286 4.25 0.09 -2.44
CA ALA A 286 5.63 0.01 -2.91
C ALA A 286 6.63 0.56 -1.88
N LEU A 287 6.23 1.59 -1.12
CA LEU A 287 7.04 2.23 -0.08
C LEU A 287 6.86 1.62 1.32
N LEU A 288 5.95 0.65 1.49
CA LEU A 288 5.72 -0.01 2.78
C LEU A 288 6.97 -0.67 3.39
N PRO A 289 7.87 -1.32 2.62
CA PRO A 289 9.11 -1.86 3.18
C PRO A 289 9.98 -0.78 3.84
N LEU A 290 10.07 0.41 3.24
CA LEU A 290 10.81 1.53 3.83
C LEU A 290 10.11 2.05 5.08
N TYR A 291 8.78 2.20 5.04
CA TYR A 291 7.98 2.60 6.18
C TYR A 291 8.19 1.68 7.39
N VAL A 292 8.06 0.37 7.18
CA VAL A 292 8.20 -0.63 8.24
C VAL A 292 9.63 -0.67 8.79
N ALA A 293 10.63 -0.66 7.91
CA ALA A 293 12.02 -0.73 8.34
C ALA A 293 12.43 0.52 9.13
N SER A 294 11.91 1.70 8.78
CA SER A 294 12.24 2.96 9.49
C SER A 294 11.76 2.99 10.94
N MET A 295 10.71 2.21 11.28
CA MET A 295 10.20 2.09 12.65
C MET A 295 10.98 1.07 13.51
N GLN A 296 11.90 0.31 12.91
CA GLN A 296 12.71 -0.68 13.63
C GLN A 296 13.86 0.05 14.34
N LYS A 297 13.94 -0.14 15.66
CA LYS A 297 14.98 0.40 16.53
C LYS A 297 16.04 -0.67 16.80
#